data_AF-A0A285SQP1-F1
#
_entry.id   AF-A0A285SQP1-F1
#
_cell.length_a   1.000
_cell.length_b   1.000
_cell.length_c   1.000
_cell.angle_alpha   90.00
_cell.angle_beta   90.00
_cell.angle_gamma   90.00
#
_symmetry.space_group_name_H-M   'P 1'
#
loop_
_entity.id
_entity.type
_entity.pdbx_description
1 polymer ?
#
loop_
_entity_poly.entity_id
_entity_poly.type
_entity_poly.pdbx_seq_one_letter_code
_entity_poly.pdbx_strand_id
1 'polypeptide(L)'
;MAAVSGSIGKIGGGAAALAFGLVPAFAEPQANSLVHEGYVPALSRHIRMMEGASGAVVAYFNDIMTGGVECPEGAVGNAGCLYWDGFTAYFEVTLEGVTETDALELKKGVISAIEAVCPSAKGLGLKASDVAEMAPHFYRIEAFCPAIETRRGN
;
A
#
# COMPACT_ATOMS: atom_id res chain seq x y z
N MET A 1 -8.96 19.65 79.60
CA MET A 1 -9.03 21.07 79.17
C MET A 1 -9.54 21.11 77.74
N ALA A 2 -10.35 22.13 77.44
CA ALA A 2 -11.05 22.48 76.19
C ALA A 2 -10.27 22.16 74.89
N ALA A 3 -10.80 21.71 73.74
CA ALA A 3 -12.06 21.85 72.97
C ALA A 3 -11.77 22.56 71.62
N VAL A 4 -12.32 21.97 70.53
CA VAL A 4 -12.85 22.65 69.30
C VAL A 4 -11.80 23.27 68.36
N SER A 5 -11.91 23.31 67.01
CA SER A 5 -12.88 22.88 65.99
C SER A 5 -12.36 23.32 64.60
N GLY A 6 -12.88 22.74 63.51
CA GLY A 6 -12.85 23.30 62.15
C GLY A 6 -12.54 22.27 61.05
N SER A 7 -13.50 21.48 60.58
CA SER A 7 -14.36 21.71 59.38
C SER A 7 -13.63 21.57 58.04
N ILE A 8 -13.73 20.41 57.37
CA ILE A 8 -14.65 20.07 56.26
C ILE A 8 -14.36 20.84 54.96
N GLY A 9 -13.83 20.10 53.97
CA GLY A 9 -13.84 20.45 52.56
C GLY A 9 -13.86 19.16 51.72
N LYS A 10 -15.07 18.65 51.47
CA LYS A 10 -15.36 17.48 50.64
C LYS A 10 -15.48 17.96 49.19
N ILE A 11 -14.63 17.46 48.30
CA ILE A 11 -14.81 17.48 46.84
C ILE A 11 -14.45 16.05 46.42
N GLY A 12 -15.34 15.16 45.98
CA GLY A 12 -16.57 15.39 45.23
C GLY A 12 -16.29 15.15 43.76
N GLY A 13 -16.45 13.90 43.30
CA GLY A 13 -16.86 13.61 41.93
C GLY A 13 -15.77 13.45 40.87
N GLY A 14 -15.63 12.19 40.41
CA GLY A 14 -15.70 11.84 38.99
C GLY A 14 -14.70 12.46 38.03
N ALA A 15 -13.75 11.64 37.56
CA ALA A 15 -13.29 11.68 36.18
C ALA A 15 -12.70 10.32 35.81
N ALA A 16 -13.58 9.40 35.42
CA ALA A 16 -13.20 8.37 34.47
C ALA A 16 -12.86 9.07 33.15
N ALA A 17 -11.61 8.95 32.70
CA ALA A 17 -11.22 9.03 31.29
C ALA A 17 -9.72 8.80 31.21
N LEU A 18 -9.29 7.53 31.28
CA LEU A 18 -8.07 7.14 30.58
C LEU A 18 -8.39 7.28 29.09
N ALA A 19 -8.20 8.48 28.57
CA ALA A 19 -8.13 8.75 27.15
C ALA A 19 -6.91 7.97 26.63
N PHE A 20 -7.14 6.74 26.20
CA PHE A 20 -6.33 6.12 25.17
C PHE A 20 -6.45 7.02 23.94
N GLY A 21 -5.54 7.99 23.86
CA GLY A 21 -5.32 8.75 22.65
C GLY A 21 -5.02 7.75 21.55
N LEU A 22 -6.02 7.55 20.68
CA LEU A 22 -5.84 7.02 19.34
C LEU A 22 -4.80 7.91 18.68
N VAL A 23 -3.54 7.51 18.74
CA VAL A 23 -2.54 8.01 17.82
C VAL A 23 -3.04 7.51 16.45
N PRO A 24 -3.38 8.40 15.50
CA PRO A 24 -3.61 7.94 14.15
C PRO A 24 -2.32 7.27 13.73
N ALA A 25 -2.40 5.97 13.42
CA ALA A 25 -1.32 5.26 12.76
C ALA A 25 -1.12 5.94 11.40
N PHE A 26 -0.31 7.00 11.40
CA PHE A 26 0.27 7.53 10.19
C PHE A 26 1.16 6.39 9.69
N ALA A 27 0.65 5.67 8.69
CA ALA A 27 1.46 4.74 7.92
C ALA A 27 2.71 5.49 7.49
N GLU A 28 3.86 5.11 8.04
CA GLU A 28 5.14 5.63 7.60
C GLU A 28 5.22 5.38 6.10
N PRO A 29 5.47 6.42 5.31
CA PRO A 29 5.36 6.29 3.88
C PRO A 29 6.60 5.48 3.46
N GLN A 30 6.35 4.28 2.93
CA GLN A 30 7.39 3.29 2.72
C GLN A 30 8.35 3.76 1.62
N ALA A 31 9.65 3.84 1.93
CA ALA A 31 10.69 4.31 1.02
C ALA A 31 10.78 3.55 -0.33
N ASN A 32 10.06 2.42 -0.45
CA ASN A 32 9.96 1.59 -1.63
C ASN A 32 8.66 1.77 -2.42
N SER A 33 7.81 2.77 -2.11
CA SER A 33 6.57 3.01 -2.87
C SER A 33 6.79 3.96 -4.05
N LEU A 34 6.12 3.67 -5.18
CA LEU A 34 6.14 4.50 -6.39
C LEU A 34 5.70 5.95 -6.13
N VAL A 35 4.89 6.21 -5.09
CA VAL A 35 4.53 7.58 -4.70
C VAL A 35 5.76 8.39 -4.27
N HIS A 36 6.72 7.75 -3.59
CA HIS A 36 7.97 8.40 -3.16
C HIS A 36 8.92 8.67 -4.32
N GLU A 37 8.82 7.84 -5.35
CA GLU A 37 9.55 7.99 -6.60
C GLU A 37 8.92 9.08 -7.51
N GLY A 38 7.82 9.69 -7.08
CA GLY A 38 7.16 10.81 -7.75
C GLY A 38 6.00 10.40 -8.68
N TYR A 39 5.64 9.12 -8.71
CA TYR A 39 4.50 8.65 -9.51
C TYR A 39 3.18 8.93 -8.80
N VAL A 40 2.15 9.25 -9.58
CA VAL A 40 0.80 9.49 -9.08
C VAL A 40 -0.06 8.27 -9.39
N PRO A 41 -0.70 7.64 -8.38
CA PRO A 41 -1.56 6.50 -8.63
C PRO A 41 -2.82 6.94 -9.39
N ALA A 42 -3.17 6.22 -10.46
CA ALA A 42 -4.43 6.41 -11.17
C ALA A 42 -5.65 5.95 -10.35
N LEU A 43 -5.42 5.07 -9.38
CA LEU A 43 -6.42 4.64 -8.41
C LEU A 43 -5.76 4.40 -7.06
N SER A 44 -6.43 4.82 -6.00
CA SER A 44 -6.11 4.40 -4.64
C SER A 44 -7.40 4.08 -3.90
N ARG A 45 -7.49 2.88 -3.32
CA ARG A 45 -8.67 2.39 -2.60
C ARG A 45 -8.24 1.66 -1.34
N HIS A 46 -8.92 1.95 -0.25
CA HIS A 46 -8.87 1.14 0.95
C HIS A 46 -10.08 0.19 0.94
N ILE A 47 -9.82 -1.11 1.09
CA ILE A 47 -10.85 -2.14 1.22
C ILE A 47 -10.70 -2.86 2.56
N ARG A 48 -11.83 -3.36 3.06
CA ARG A 48 -11.85 -4.26 4.22
C ARG A 48 -11.62 -5.70 3.74
N MET A 49 -10.77 -6.43 4.44
CA MET A 49 -10.52 -7.84 4.16
C MET A 49 -11.31 -8.73 5.12
N MET A 50 -11.69 -9.91 4.64
CA MET A 50 -12.44 -10.89 5.44
C MET A 50 -11.52 -11.88 6.15
N GLU A 51 -10.34 -12.15 5.59
CA GLU A 51 -9.40 -13.17 6.05
C GLU A 51 -7.95 -12.70 5.85
N GLY A 52 -7.06 -13.20 6.71
CA GLY A 52 -5.61 -12.99 6.68
C GLY A 52 -5.11 -11.59 7.07
N ALA A 53 -5.89 -10.56 6.81
CA ALA A 53 -5.68 -9.18 7.25
C ALA A 53 -7.03 -8.50 7.54
N SER A 54 -7.00 -7.40 8.27
CA SER A 54 -8.20 -6.60 8.57
C SER A 54 -8.59 -5.63 7.45
N GLY A 55 -7.61 -5.20 6.66
CA GLY A 55 -7.78 -4.24 5.57
C GLY A 55 -6.63 -4.29 4.57
N ALA A 56 -6.83 -3.66 3.42
CA ALA A 56 -5.79 -3.47 2.41
C ALA A 56 -5.94 -2.12 1.72
N VAL A 57 -4.83 -1.40 1.60
CA VAL A 57 -4.71 -0.21 0.76
C VAL A 57 -4.11 -0.62 -0.57
N VAL A 58 -4.88 -0.48 -1.65
CA VAL A 58 -4.48 -0.84 -3.02
C VAL A 58 -4.30 0.44 -3.83
N ALA A 59 -3.09 0.64 -4.36
CA ALA A 59 -2.75 1.71 -5.28
C ALA A 59 -2.40 1.13 -6.65
N TYR A 60 -2.91 1.73 -7.71
CA TYR A 60 -2.63 1.34 -9.10
C TYR A 60 -1.92 2.46 -9.83
N PHE A 61 -0.83 2.12 -10.50
CA PHE A 61 0.00 3.02 -11.28
C PHE A 61 0.05 2.47 -12.71
N ASN A 62 -0.45 3.24 -13.67
CA ASN A 62 -0.57 2.81 -15.06
C ASN A 62 0.57 3.27 -15.97
N ASP A 63 1.27 4.34 -15.59
CA ASP A 63 2.29 4.99 -16.43
C ASP A 63 3.66 4.95 -15.74
N ILE A 64 4.12 3.76 -15.39
CA ILE A 64 5.47 3.59 -14.86
C ILE A 64 6.42 3.45 -16.04
N MET A 65 7.24 4.49 -16.24
CA MET A 65 8.31 4.50 -17.25
C MET A 65 9.27 3.34 -17.00
N THR A 66 9.30 2.40 -17.92
CA THR A 66 10.30 1.33 -17.98
C THR A 66 11.20 1.62 -19.17
N GLY A 67 12.48 1.89 -18.94
CA GLY A 67 13.35 2.29 -20.02
C GLY A 67 14.79 2.34 -19.58
N GLY A 68 15.69 2.25 -20.57
CA GLY A 68 17.10 2.18 -20.30
C GLY A 68 17.93 2.49 -21.53
N VAL A 69 19.23 2.54 -21.28
CA VAL A 69 20.24 2.62 -22.32
C VAL A 69 21.23 1.48 -22.12
N GLU A 70 21.49 0.72 -23.17
CA GLU A 70 22.53 -0.30 -23.20
C GLU A 70 23.53 0.06 -24.30
N CYS A 71 24.77 0.35 -23.91
CA CYS A 71 25.84 0.65 -24.84
C CYS A 71 26.83 -0.53 -24.86
N PRO A 72 26.93 -1.27 -25.99
CA PRO A 72 27.92 -2.32 -26.17
C PRO A 72 29.35 -1.79 -25.98
N GLU A 73 30.25 -2.66 -25.53
CA GLU A 73 31.67 -2.31 -25.42
C GLU A 73 32.23 -1.87 -26.78
N GLY A 74 32.82 -0.67 -26.83
CA GLY A 74 33.35 -0.08 -28.06
C GLY A 74 32.38 0.85 -28.81
N ALA A 75 31.17 1.09 -28.30
CA ALA A 75 30.27 2.10 -28.84
C ALA A 75 30.91 3.50 -28.77
N VAL A 76 30.98 4.19 -29.92
CA VAL A 76 31.49 5.57 -30.01
C VAL A 76 30.31 6.51 -30.25
N GLY A 77 29.99 7.32 -29.25
CA GLY A 77 28.83 8.22 -29.27
C GLY A 77 27.48 7.49 -29.18
N ASN A 78 26.38 8.23 -29.38
CA ASN A 78 25.02 7.69 -29.24
C ASN A 78 24.62 6.67 -30.32
N ALA A 79 25.39 6.55 -31.40
CA ALA A 79 25.05 5.68 -32.54
C ALA A 79 25.21 4.17 -32.27
N GLY A 80 25.89 3.81 -31.17
CA GLY A 80 26.06 2.41 -30.75
C GLY A 80 25.16 1.99 -29.58
N CYS A 81 24.43 2.91 -28.96
CA CYS A 81 23.62 2.62 -27.78
C CYS A 81 22.19 2.27 -28.16
N LEU A 82 21.65 1.22 -27.55
CA LEU A 82 20.25 0.86 -27.62
C LEU A 82 19.48 1.64 -26.57
N TYR A 83 18.48 2.39 -27.00
CA TYR A 83 17.53 3.08 -26.14
C TYR A 83 16.19 2.38 -26.27
N TRP A 84 15.55 2.13 -25.14
CA TRP A 84 14.16 1.70 -25.14
C TRP A 84 13.39 2.49 -24.09
N ASP A 85 12.20 2.87 -24.49
CA ASP A 85 11.15 3.41 -23.65
C ASP A 85 9.96 2.44 -23.69
N GLY A 86 9.37 2.26 -22.53
CA GLY A 86 8.28 1.37 -22.26
C GLY A 86 7.47 1.94 -21.12
N PHE A 87 6.22 1.51 -21.06
CA PHE A 87 5.35 1.76 -19.93
C PHE A 87 4.89 0.43 -19.40
N THR A 88 4.91 0.29 -18.08
CA THR A 88 4.25 -0.82 -17.41
C THR A 88 3.32 -0.30 -16.33
N ALA A 89 2.50 -1.20 -15.82
CA ALA A 89 1.57 -0.93 -14.76
C ALA A 89 1.85 -1.80 -13.54
N TYR A 90 1.79 -1.17 -12.37
CA TYR A 90 1.98 -1.83 -11.09
C TYR A 90 0.80 -1.61 -10.17
N PHE A 91 0.45 -2.64 -9.42
CA PHE A 91 -0.29 -2.49 -8.18
C PHE A 91 0.66 -2.52 -7.00
N GLU A 92 0.47 -1.59 -6.08
CA GLU A 92 1.06 -1.62 -4.75
C GLU A 92 -0.05 -1.91 -3.73
N VAL A 93 0.19 -2.86 -2.84
CA VAL A 93 -0.79 -3.29 -1.84
C VAL A 93 -0.15 -3.31 -0.47
N THR A 94 -0.70 -2.53 0.46
CA THR A 94 -0.33 -2.57 1.88
C THR A 94 -1.43 -3.30 2.64
N LEU A 95 -1.07 -4.40 3.33
CA LEU A 95 -2.00 -5.12 4.19
C LEU A 95 -1.97 -4.56 5.62
N GLU A 96 -3.15 -4.40 6.22
CA GLU A 96 -3.33 -3.81 7.56
C GLU A 96 -3.88 -4.83 8.55
N GLY A 97 -3.36 -4.84 9.78
CA GLY A 97 -3.82 -5.75 10.84
C GLY A 97 -3.69 -7.22 10.43
N VAL A 98 -2.51 -7.57 9.92
CA VAL A 98 -2.21 -8.91 9.41
C VAL A 98 -2.22 -9.92 10.54
N THR A 99 -3.03 -10.96 10.38
CA THR A 99 -3.14 -12.09 11.32
C THR A 99 -2.56 -13.37 10.75
N GLU A 100 -2.48 -13.47 9.42
CA GLU A 100 -1.87 -14.60 8.72
C GLU A 100 -0.35 -14.49 8.72
N THR A 101 0.31 -15.64 8.88
CA THR A 101 1.77 -15.76 8.92
C THR A 101 2.31 -16.53 7.71
N ASP A 102 1.46 -17.26 7.00
CA ASP A 102 1.83 -17.94 5.77
C ASP A 102 1.97 -16.95 4.61
N ALA A 103 3.19 -16.85 4.07
CA ALA A 103 3.52 -15.91 2.98
C ALA A 103 2.75 -16.21 1.68
N LEU A 104 2.42 -17.47 1.40
CA LEU A 104 1.65 -17.84 0.22
C LEU A 104 0.20 -17.37 0.36
N GLU A 105 -0.41 -17.57 1.53
CA GLU A 105 -1.77 -17.09 1.81
C GLU A 105 -1.85 -15.56 1.81
N LEU A 106 -0.84 -14.86 2.34
CA LEU A 106 -0.77 -13.40 2.24
C LEU A 106 -0.75 -12.91 0.78
N LYS A 107 0.05 -13.55 -0.08
CA LYS A 107 0.10 -13.21 -1.51
C LYS A 107 -1.21 -13.52 -2.24
N LYS A 108 -1.93 -14.58 -1.88
CA LYS A 108 -3.29 -14.82 -2.38
C LYS A 108 -4.28 -13.75 -1.90
N GLY A 109 -4.12 -13.29 -0.66
CA GLY A 109 -4.87 -12.17 -0.10
C GLY A 109 -4.63 -10.87 -0.88
N VAL A 110 -3.38 -10.58 -1.26
CA VAL A 110 -3.02 -9.44 -2.13
C VAL A 110 -3.74 -9.52 -3.48
N ILE A 111 -3.71 -10.68 -4.14
CA ILE A 111 -4.40 -10.88 -5.43
C ILE A 111 -5.90 -10.65 -5.25
N SER A 112 -6.48 -11.21 -4.19
CA SER A 112 -7.91 -11.04 -3.87
C SER A 112 -8.28 -9.56 -3.65
N ALA A 113 -7.40 -8.79 -2.99
CA ALA A 113 -7.57 -7.35 -2.81
C ALA A 113 -7.54 -6.59 -4.14
N ILE A 114 -6.62 -6.95 -5.04
CA ILE A 114 -6.54 -6.37 -6.39
C ILE A 114 -7.79 -6.71 -7.20
N GLU A 115 -8.26 -7.95 -7.18
CA GLU A 115 -9.48 -8.37 -7.89
C GLU A 115 -10.74 -7.64 -7.37
N ALA A 116 -10.80 -7.33 -6.08
CA ALA A 116 -11.90 -6.54 -5.51
C ALA A 116 -11.92 -5.10 -6.04
N VAL A 117 -10.75 -4.51 -6.26
CA VAL A 117 -10.59 -3.12 -6.69
C VAL A 117 -10.61 -2.98 -8.22
N CYS A 118 -10.10 -3.99 -8.93
CA CYS A 118 -10.07 -4.09 -10.38
C CYS A 118 -10.59 -5.48 -10.83
N PRO A 119 -11.92 -5.69 -10.90
CA PRO A 119 -12.49 -6.99 -11.28
C PRO A 119 -12.05 -7.50 -12.67
N SER A 120 -11.68 -6.60 -13.58
CA SER A 120 -11.11 -6.96 -14.89
C SER A 120 -9.75 -7.68 -14.78
N ALA A 121 -9.03 -7.53 -13.66
CA ALA A 121 -7.76 -8.22 -13.44
C ALA A 121 -7.93 -9.73 -13.21
N LYS A 122 -9.13 -10.20 -12.81
CA LYS A 122 -9.43 -11.62 -12.61
C LYS A 122 -9.20 -12.48 -13.85
N GLY A 123 -9.36 -11.89 -15.04
CA GLY A 123 -9.10 -12.57 -16.32
C GLY A 123 -7.62 -12.73 -16.67
N LEU A 124 -6.71 -12.08 -15.93
CA LEU A 124 -5.28 -12.07 -16.22
C LEU A 124 -4.53 -13.27 -15.63
N GLY A 125 -5.16 -14.06 -14.76
CA GLY A 125 -4.56 -15.26 -14.20
C GLY A 125 -3.36 -14.98 -13.28
N LEU A 126 -3.42 -13.91 -12.50
CA LEU A 126 -2.38 -13.52 -11.55
C LEU A 126 -2.08 -14.65 -10.56
N LYS A 127 -0.79 -14.93 -10.34
CA LYS A 127 -0.34 -15.98 -9.42
C LYS A 127 0.41 -15.39 -8.25
N ALA A 128 0.42 -16.12 -7.13
CA ALA A 128 1.18 -15.72 -5.95
C ALA A 128 2.70 -15.63 -6.24
N SER A 129 3.22 -16.32 -7.26
CA SER A 129 4.60 -16.19 -7.72
C SER A 129 4.93 -14.79 -8.25
N ASP A 130 3.93 -14.07 -8.75
CA ASP A 130 4.08 -12.80 -9.45
C ASP A 130 4.05 -11.61 -8.46
N VAL A 131 3.67 -11.89 -7.21
CA VAL A 131 3.63 -10.90 -6.12
C VAL A 131 5.00 -10.82 -5.46
N ALA A 132 5.66 -9.67 -5.61
CA ALA A 132 6.88 -9.33 -4.93
C ALA A 132 6.57 -8.67 -3.57
N GLU A 133 7.27 -9.10 -2.52
CA GLU A 133 7.24 -8.41 -1.23
C GLU A 133 8.36 -7.38 -1.22
N MET A 134 8.00 -6.10 -1.07
CA MET A 134 8.93 -4.97 -1.13
C MET A 134 9.35 -4.53 0.28
N ALA A 135 8.48 -4.75 1.26
CA ALA A 135 8.72 -4.58 2.70
C ALA A 135 7.67 -5.41 3.46
N PRO A 136 7.79 -5.58 4.79
CA PRO A 136 6.80 -6.31 5.57
C PRO A 136 5.38 -5.78 5.33
N HIS A 137 4.50 -6.68 4.89
CA HIS A 137 3.10 -6.41 4.55
C HIS A 137 2.87 -5.41 3.39
N PHE A 138 3.90 -5.11 2.62
CA PHE A 138 3.83 -4.27 1.44
C PHE A 138 4.31 -5.01 0.21
N TYR A 139 3.41 -5.10 -0.76
CA TYR A 139 3.56 -5.95 -1.92
C TYR A 139 3.42 -5.15 -3.20
N ARG A 140 4.14 -5.57 -4.24
CA ARG A 140 4.03 -5.03 -5.58
C ARG A 140 3.82 -6.17 -6.58
N ILE A 141 2.97 -5.94 -7.56
CA ILE A 141 2.74 -6.85 -8.67
C ILE A 141 2.60 -6.08 -9.97
N GLU A 142 3.27 -6.55 -11.01
CA GLU A 142 3.11 -6.04 -12.36
C GLU A 142 1.82 -6.60 -12.96
N ALA A 143 0.83 -5.74 -13.16
CA ALA A 143 -0.45 -6.13 -13.75
C ALA A 143 -1.19 -4.91 -14.27
N PHE A 144 -2.01 -5.13 -15.28
CA PHE A 144 -2.81 -4.08 -15.92
C PHE A 144 -4.24 -4.07 -15.38
N CYS A 145 -4.84 -2.89 -15.30
CA CYS A 145 -6.27 -2.71 -15.04
C CYS A 145 -6.98 -2.13 -16.27
N PRO A 146 -7.48 -2.97 -17.21
CA PRO A 146 -8.05 -2.51 -18.48
C PRO A 146 -9.16 -1.46 -18.33
N ALA A 147 -9.97 -1.54 -17.28
CA ALA A 147 -11.05 -0.60 -17.00
C ALA A 147 -10.56 0.84 -16.72
N ILE A 148 -9.32 0.99 -16.26
CA ILE A 148 -8.70 2.30 -15.97
C ILE A 148 -7.92 2.80 -17.18
N GLU A 149 -7.17 1.91 -17.84
CA GLU A 149 -6.43 2.23 -19.08
C GLU A 149 -7.36 2.78 -20.17
N THR A 150 -8.50 2.13 -20.38
CA THR A 150 -9.47 2.52 -21.42
C THR A 150 -10.11 3.89 -21.19
N ARG A 151 -10.12 4.42 -19.96
CA ARG A 151 -10.67 5.76 -19.66
C ARG A 151 -9.73 6.92 -20.04
N ARG A 152 -8.44 6.67 -20.28
CA ARG A 152 -7.49 7.70 -20.74
C ARG A 152 -7.32 7.75 -22.25
N GLY A 153 -7.74 6.72 -22.97
CA GLY A 153 -7.58 6.60 -24.42
C GLY A 153 -8.68 7.25 -25.28
N ASN A 154 -9.58 8.06 -24.71
CA ASN A 154 -10.66 8.75 -25.41
C ASN A 154 -10.64 10.25 -25.16
#